data_AF-A0A0Q4DJH5-F1
#
_entry.id   AF-A0A0Q4DJH5-F1
#
_cell.length_a   1.000
_cell.length_b   1.000
_cell.length_c   1.000
_cell.angle_alpha   90.00
_cell.angle_beta   90.00
_cell.angle_gamma   90.00
#
_symmetry.space_group_name_H-M   'P 1'
#
loop_
_entity.id
_entity.type
_entity.pdbx_description
1 polymer ?
#
loop_
_entity_poly.entity_id
_entity_poly.type
_entity_poly.pdbx_seq_one_letter_code
_entity_poly.pdbx_strand_id
1 'polypeptide(L)' 'MKNSNLKNAQKLSREAQKHIAGGDKVLQCVTGCVNHYLSDGEGRCIVPPCNTNYGSEVQIDGRWQCCF' A
#
# COMPACT_ATOMS: atom_id res chain seq x y z
N MET A 1 24.87 -11.81 24.65
CA MET A 1 23.71 -10.98 24.25
C MET A 1 24.20 -9.55 24.04
N LYS A 2 23.94 -8.93 22.88
CA LYS A 2 24.27 -7.51 22.64
C LYS A 2 23.24 -6.64 23.37
N ASN A 3 23.69 -5.81 24.31
CA ASN A 3 22.85 -4.85 25.02
C ASN A 3 22.52 -3.66 24.12
N SER A 4 21.35 -3.68 23.49
CA SER A 4 20.80 -2.54 22.74
C SER A 4 20.32 -1.46 23.72
N ASN A 5 21.16 -0.43 23.94
CA ASN A 5 20.85 0.76 24.74
C ASN A 5 19.87 1.69 24.00
N LEU A 6 18.61 1.29 23.91
CA LEU A 6 17.55 2.14 23.36
C LEU A 6 16.99 3.03 24.47
N LYS A 7 17.51 4.25 24.59
CA LYS A 7 17.14 5.22 25.65
C LYS A 7 15.65 5.63 25.65
N ASN A 8 14.93 5.42 24.55
CA ASN A 8 13.52 5.78 24.39
C ASN A 8 12.66 4.62 23.82
N ALA A 9 13.11 3.37 23.93
CA ALA A 9 12.28 2.25 23.50
C ALA A 9 11.13 2.03 24.49
N GLN A 10 9.97 2.61 24.21
CA GLN A 10 8.73 2.19 24.85
C GLN A 10 8.36 0.81 24.32
N LYS A 11 8.31 -0.17 25.23
CA LYS A 11 7.76 -1.48 24.93
C LYS A 11 6.27 -1.29 24.62
N LEU A 12 5.91 -1.51 23.37
CA LEU A 12 4.52 -1.48 22.93
C LEU A 12 3.68 -2.48 23.74
N SER A 13 2.42 -2.14 24.02
CA SER A 13 1.46 -3.06 24.63
C SER A 13 1.29 -4.31 23.76
N ARG A 14 0.88 -5.42 24.38
CA ARG A 14 0.70 -6.69 23.66
C ARG A 14 -0.32 -6.55 22.53
N GLU A 15 -1.31 -5.70 22.70
CA GLU A 15 -2.32 -5.32 21.72
C GLU A 15 -1.71 -4.51 20.57
N ALA A 16 -0.90 -3.49 20.88
CA ALA A 16 -0.21 -2.70 19.85
C ALA A 16 0.80 -3.56 19.06
N GLN A 17 1.49 -4.50 19.73
CA GLN A 17 2.38 -5.44 19.08
C GLN A 17 1.65 -6.35 18.08
N LYS A 18 0.40 -6.76 18.37
CA LYS A 18 -0.43 -7.55 17.43
C LYS A 18 -0.79 -6.75 16.16
N HIS A 19 -0.94 -5.43 16.27
CA HIS A 19 -1.22 -4.57 15.11
C HIS A 19 0.02 -4.30 14.24
N ILE A 20 1.23 -4.35 14.82
CA ILE A 20 2.49 -4.21 14.08
C ILE A 20 2.92 -5.54 13.47
N ALA A 21 2.70 -6.65 14.18
CA ALA A 21 2.96 -8.00 13.71
C ALA A 21 1.87 -8.43 12.72
N GLY A 22 1.84 -7.78 11.55
CA GLY A 22 1.23 -8.28 10.33
C GLY A 22 -0.03 -9.12 10.54
N GLY A 23 -1.04 -8.58 11.23
CA GLY A 23 -2.36 -9.16 11.12
C GLY A 23 -2.70 -9.19 9.63
N ASP A 24 -3.14 -10.33 9.12
CA ASP A 24 -3.52 -10.54 7.72
C ASP A 24 -4.54 -9.47 7.32
N LYS A 25 -4.04 -8.31 6.89
CA LYS A 25 -4.83 -7.38 6.12
C LYS A 25 -5.08 -8.16 4.87
N VAL A 26 -6.28 -8.70 4.72
CA VAL A 26 -6.78 -9.12 3.43
C VAL A 26 -6.67 -7.88 2.56
N LEU A 27 -5.62 -7.82 1.75
CA LEU A 27 -5.30 -6.70 0.89
C LEU A 27 -6.37 -6.71 -0.20
N GLN A 28 -7.49 -6.04 0.07
CA GLN A 28 -8.59 -5.94 -0.88
C GLN A 28 -8.06 -5.19 -2.10
N CYS A 29 -8.02 -5.90 -3.22
CA CYS A 29 -7.66 -5.29 -4.48
C CYS A 29 -8.76 -4.32 -4.89
N VAL A 30 -8.38 -3.14 -5.34
CA VAL A 30 -9.34 -2.12 -5.76
C VAL A 30 -9.85 -2.48 -7.15
N THR A 31 -11.17 -2.45 -7.33
CA THR A 31 -11.82 -2.52 -8.65
C THR A 31 -12.35 -1.13 -9.01
N GLY A 32 -12.09 -0.65 -10.23
CA GLY A 32 -12.45 0.70 -10.68
C GLY A 32 -11.26 1.66 -10.76
N CYS A 33 -11.57 2.95 -10.88
CA CYS A 33 -10.58 4.00 -11.15
C CYS A 33 -10.09 4.67 -9.85
N VAL A 34 -8.78 4.85 -9.74
CA VAL A 34 -8.16 5.53 -8.61
C VAL A 34 -7.22 6.63 -9.05
N ASN A 35 -7.13 7.67 -8.23
CA ASN A 35 -6.24 8.82 -8.47
C ASN A 35 -4.80 8.57 -7.99
N HIS A 36 -4.59 7.62 -7.08
CA HIS A 36 -3.29 7.35 -6.48
C HIS A 36 -2.76 6.00 -6.95
N TYR A 37 -1.82 6.05 -7.88
CA TYR A 37 -1.25 4.88 -8.53
C TYR A 37 0.20 5.15 -8.92
N LEU A 38 0.93 4.08 -9.24
CA LEU A 38 2.25 4.15 -9.85
C LEU A 38 2.10 3.91 -11.34
N SER A 39 2.51 4.87 -12.16
CA SER A 39 2.57 4.75 -13.62
C SER A 39 3.91 4.14 -14.04
N ASP A 40 3.91 3.33 -15.10
CA ASP A 40 5.13 2.92 -15.79
C ASP A 40 5.60 3.94 -16.84
N GLY A 41 4.82 4.99 -17.09
CA GLY A 41 5.08 6.02 -18.10
C GLY A 41 4.71 5.63 -19.53
N GLU A 42 4.27 4.39 -19.75
CA GLU A 42 3.83 3.85 -21.05
C GLU A 42 2.30 3.67 -21.11
N GLY A 43 1.58 4.17 -20.11
CA GLY A 43 0.11 4.14 -20.01
C GLY A 43 -0.43 3.01 -19.14
N ARG A 44 0.43 2.22 -18.48
CA ARG A 44 0.01 1.22 -17.49
C ARG A 44 0.23 1.74 -16.09
N CYS A 45 -0.54 1.19 -15.18
CA CYS A 45 -0.48 1.59 -13.80
C CYS A 45 -0.67 0.41 -12.84
N ILE A 46 -0.08 0.54 -11.66
CA ILE A 46 -0.23 -0.40 -10.56
C ILE A 46 -0.66 0.36 -9.30
N VAL A 47 -1.46 -0.30 -8.46
CA VAL A 47 -1.92 0.29 -7.21
C VAL A 47 -1.54 -0.68 -6.09
N PRO A 48 -0.40 -0.43 -5.41
CA PRO A 48 -0.03 -1.22 -4.25
C PRO A 48 -1.18 -1.19 -3.23
N PRO A 49 -1.59 -2.34 -2.67
CA PRO A 49 -0.93 -3.66 -2.68
C PRO A 49 -1.33 -4.62 -3.81
N CYS A 50 -2.14 -4.18 -4.76
CA CYS A 50 -2.72 -4.97 -5.84
C CYS A 50 -1.66 -5.20 -6.92
N ASN A 51 -0.81 -6.20 -6.74
CA ASN A 51 0.33 -6.47 -7.61
C ASN A 51 0.03 -7.45 -8.75
N THR A 52 -1.18 -8.00 -8.82
CA THR A 52 -1.49 -9.11 -9.74
C THR A 52 -1.86 -8.67 -11.16
N ASN A 53 -2.43 -7.48 -11.34
CA ASN A 53 -2.84 -6.97 -12.66
C ASN A 53 -2.32 -5.55 -12.87
N TYR A 54 -2.05 -5.19 -14.13
CA TYR A 54 -1.82 -3.81 -14.54
C TYR A 54 -3.16 -3.18 -14.92
N GLY A 55 -3.44 -2.00 -14.37
CA GLY A 55 -4.50 -1.14 -14.84
C GLY A 55 -4.03 -0.31 -16.04
N SER A 56 -4.96 0.43 -16.63
CA SER A 56 -4.65 1.41 -17.68
C SER A 56 -4.87 2.83 -17.16
N GLU A 57 -4.01 3.75 -17.58
CA GLU A 57 -4.19 5.17 -17.32
C GLU A 57 -5.29 5.72 -18.24
N VAL A 58 -6.35 6.25 -17.65
CA VAL A 58 -7.50 6.82 -18.36
C VAL A 58 -7.72 8.24 -17.87
N GLN A 59 -8.01 9.15 -18.78
CA GLN A 59 -8.37 10.51 -18.43
C GLN A 59 -9.88 10.60 -18.17
N ILE A 60 -10.26 10.90 -16.93
CA ILE A 60 -11.65 11.08 -16.49
C ILE A 60 -11.77 12.49 -15.91
N ASP A 61 -12.69 13.29 -16.45
CA ASP A 61 -12.90 14.69 -16.07
C ASP A 61 -11.60 15.54 -16.11
N GLY A 62 -10.74 15.27 -17.09
CA GLY A 62 -9.46 15.97 -17.27
C GLY A 62 -8.33 15.51 -16.32
N ARG A 63 -8.57 14.54 -15.44
CA ARG A 63 -7.56 13.98 -14.54
C ARG A 63 -7.19 12.55 -14.94
N TRP A 64 -5.90 12.24 -14.90
CA TRP A 64 -5.41 10.88 -15.11
C TRP A 64 -5.71 10.01 -13.89
N GLN A 65 -6.32 8.86 -14.14
CA GLN A 65 -6.69 7.87 -13.14
C GLN A 65 -6.27 6.49 -13.63
N CYS A 66 -5.89 5.63 -12.70
CA CYS A 66 -5.60 4.23 -12.98
C CYS A 66 -6.86 3.40 -12.79
N CYS A 67 -7.30 2.74 -13.86
CA CYS A 67 -8.51 1.91 -13.85
C CYS A 67 -8.15 0.43 -14.06
N PHE A 68 -8.76 -0.43 -13.25
CA PHE A 68 -8.70 -1.89 -13.33
C PHE A 68 -10.05 -2.48 -13.72
#